data_AF-A0A934HEF4-F1
#
_entry.id   AF-A0A934HEF4-F1
#
_cell.length_a   1.000
_cell.length_b   1.000
_cell.length_c   1.000
_cell.angle_alpha   90.00
_cell.angle_beta   90.00
_cell.angle_gamma   90.00
#
_symmetry.space_group_name_H-M   'P 1'
#
loop_
_entity.id
_entity.type
_entity.pdbx_description
1 polymer ?
#
loop_
_entity_poly.entity_id
_entity_poly.type
_entity_poly.pdbx_seq_one_letter_code
_entity_poly.pdbx_strand_id
1 'polypeptide(L)' 'MKESHQRPDPDELLARVQAEEDRPEHGKLKIFLGAAAGVGKTYSMLDAARLRREEGIDVVVGIVET' A
#
# COMPACT_ATOMS: atom_id res chain seq x y z
N MET A 1 -37.10 -20.27 1.26
CA MET A 1 -37.24 -19.10 0.35
C MET A 1 -35.86 -18.87 -0.24
N LYS A 2 -35.72 -18.91 -1.58
CA LYS A 2 -34.41 -18.83 -2.24
C LYS A 2 -33.87 -17.41 -2.12
N GLU A 3 -32.73 -17.22 -1.49
CA GLU A 3 -31.97 -15.97 -1.59
C GLU A 3 -31.55 -15.79 -3.05
N SER A 4 -32.23 -14.90 -3.76
CA SER A 4 -31.78 -14.44 -5.06
C SER A 4 -30.54 -13.59 -4.85
N HIS A 5 -29.36 -14.11 -5.19
CA HIS A 5 -28.18 -13.27 -5.40
C HIS A 5 -28.45 -12.40 -6.64
N GLN A 6 -29.14 -11.29 -6.43
CA GLN A 6 -29.45 -10.30 -7.45
C GLN A 6 -28.11 -9.68 -7.86
N ARG A 7 -27.74 -9.82 -9.14
CA ARG A 7 -26.52 -9.18 -9.64
C ARG A 7 -26.65 -7.68 -9.41
N PRO A 8 -25.73 -7.05 -8.67
CA PRO A 8 -25.77 -5.61 -8.46
C PRO A 8 -25.67 -4.89 -9.81
N ASP A 9 -26.32 -3.75 -9.89
CA ASP A 9 -26.31 -2.91 -11.07
C ASP A 9 -24.87 -2.43 -11.36
N PRO A 10 -24.40 -2.45 -12.62
CA PRO A 10 -23.05 -2.02 -12.97
C PRO A 10 -22.73 -0.58 -12.56
N ASP A 11 -23.71 0.33 -12.63
CA ASP A 11 -23.53 1.73 -12.26
C ASP A 11 -23.42 1.87 -10.73
N GLU A 12 -24.17 1.07 -9.97
CA GLU A 12 -24.01 1.01 -8.52
C GLU A 12 -22.62 0.50 -8.11
N LEU A 13 -22.07 -0.49 -8.82
CA LEU A 13 -20.71 -0.97 -8.58
C LEU A 13 -19.67 0.10 -8.91
N LEU A 14 -19.81 0.78 -10.05
CA LEU A 14 -18.90 1.83 -10.47
C LEU A 14 -18.92 3.01 -9.48
N ALA A 15 -20.11 3.42 -9.04
CA ALA A 15 -20.28 4.49 -8.06
C ALA A 15 -19.62 4.14 -6.71
N ARG A 16 -19.63 2.87 -6.30
CA ARG A 16 -18.93 2.41 -5.08
C ARG A 16 -17.41 2.49 -5.21
N VAL A 17 -16.86 2.06 -6.36
CA VAL A 17 -15.41 2.16 -6.61
C VAL A 17 -14.97 3.61 -6.63
N GLN A 18 -15.69 4.48 -7.35
CA GLN A 18 -15.39 5.91 -7.40
C GLN A 18 -15.46 6.56 -6.00
N ALA A 19 -16.47 6.22 -5.20
CA ALA A 19 -16.58 6.72 -3.83
C ALA A 19 -15.47 6.20 -2.89
N GLU A 20 -14.89 5.03 -3.17
CA GLU A 20 -13.70 4.52 -2.47
C GLU A 20 -12.41 5.21 -2.95
N GLU A 21 -12.29 5.51 -4.24
CA GLU A 21 -11.16 6.26 -4.81
C GLU A 21 -11.13 7.72 -4.35
N ASP A 22 -12.29 8.34 -4.15
CA ASP A 22 -12.44 9.72 -3.64
C ASP A 22 -12.14 9.84 -2.13
N ARG A 23 -12.01 8.71 -1.41
CA ARG A 23 -11.57 8.77 -0.01
C ARG A 23 -10.09 9.13 0.02
N PRO A 24 -9.67 10.04 0.92
CA PRO A 24 -8.27 10.35 1.09
C PRO A 24 -7.52 9.04 1.39
N GLU A 25 -6.63 8.63 0.48
CA GLU A 25 -5.81 7.45 0.70
C GLU A 25 -4.99 7.67 1.97
N HIS A 26 -5.27 6.88 3.00
CA HIS A 26 -4.41 6.86 4.17
C HIS A 26 -3.04 6.32 3.77
N GLY A 27 -1.98 7.01 4.20
CA GLY A 27 -0.62 6.53 4.01
C GLY A 27 -0.47 5.11 4.57
N LYS A 28 0.16 4.21 3.81
CA LYS A 28 0.38 2.82 4.21
C LYS A 28 1.71 2.69 4.97
N LEU A 29 1.67 2.19 6.21
CA LEU A 29 2.87 1.83 6.96
C LEU A 29 3.37 0.45 6.52
N LYS A 30 4.61 0.37 6.01
CA LYS A 30 5.31 -0.89 5.71
C LYS A 30 6.43 -1.11 6.73
N ILE A 31 6.43 -2.26 7.39
CA ILE A 31 7.43 -2.64 8.41
C ILE A 31 8.28 -3.79 7.87
N PHE A 32 9.61 -3.65 7.94
CA PHE A 32 10.57 -4.68 7.55
C PHE A 32 11.05 -5.43 8.80
N LEU A 33 10.61 -6.68 8.96
CA LEU A 33 10.95 -7.54 10.11
C LEU A 33 12.11 -8.47 9.75
N GLY A 34 12.90 -8.86 10.76
CA GLY A 34 14.03 -9.77 10.59
C GLY A 34 14.42 -10.43 11.90
N ALA A 35 14.68 -11.74 11.85
CA ALA A 35 14.78 -12.61 13.03
C ALA A 35 16.13 -12.57 13.77
N ALA A 36 17.14 -11.88 13.24
CA ALA A 36 18.45 -11.76 13.88
C ALA A 36 19.11 -10.38 13.65
N ALA A 37 20.21 -10.13 14.37
CA ALA A 37 21.07 -8.97 14.13
C ALA A 37 21.80 -9.13 12.79
N GLY A 38 22.00 -8.02 12.07
CA GLY A 38 22.73 -8.05 10.79
C GLY A 38 21.98 -8.66 9.60
N VAL A 39 20.72 -9.13 9.75
CA VAL A 39 19.94 -9.74 8.65
C VAL A 39 19.51 -8.77 7.53
N GLY A 40 19.94 -7.51 7.60
CA GLY A 40 19.72 -6.55 6.51
C GLY A 40 18.39 -5.79 6.54
N LYS A 41 17.69 -5.70 7.67
CA LYS A 41 16.41 -4.94 7.77
C LYS A 41 16.51 -3.51 7.20
N THR A 42 17.56 -2.77 7.60
CA THR A 42 17.84 -1.41 7.09
C THR A 42 18.14 -1.42 5.60
N TYR A 43 18.90 -2.39 5.12
CA TYR A 43 19.21 -2.54 3.69
C TYR A 43 17.93 -2.80 2.87
N SER A 44 17.11 -3.78 3.28
CA SER A 44 15.85 -4.10 2.61
C SER A 44 14.88 -2.91 2.59
N MET A 45 14.83 -2.12 3.68
CA MET A 45 14.04 -0.89 3.72
C MET A 45 14.51 0.12 2.68
N LEU A 46 15.82 0.36 2.57
CA LEU A 46 16.39 1.33 1.63
C LEU A 46 16.30 0.84 0.17
N ASP A 47 16.43 -0.46 -0.07
CA ASP A 47 16.27 -1.06 -1.39
C ASP A 47 14.83 -0.88 -1.92
N ALA A 48 13.83 -1.09 -1.07
CA ALA A 48 12.44 -0.79 -1.42
C ALA A 48 12.19 0.70 -1.67
N ALA A 49 12.86 1.59 -0.93
CA ALA A 49 12.79 3.04 -1.15
C ALA A 49 13.43 3.44 -2.49
N ARG A 50 14.54 2.79 -2.86
CA ARG A 50 15.20 2.99 -4.15
C ARG A 50 14.29 2.57 -5.31
N LEU A 51 13.63 1.42 -5.21
CA LEU A 51 12.68 0.97 -6.23
C LEU A 51 11.54 1.97 -6.42
N ARG A 52 10.95 2.49 -5.33
CA ARG A 52 9.92 3.53 -5.38
C ARG A 52 10.40 4.79 -6.11
N ARG A 53 11.63 5.20 -5.86
CA ARG A 53 12.24 6.34 -6.55
C ARG A 53 12.44 6.06 -8.04
N GLU A 54 12.83 4.84 -8.41
CA GLU A 54 12.93 4.41 -9.83
C GLU A 54 11.56 4.38 -10.52
N GLU A 55 10.47 4.13 -9.78
CA GLU A 55 9.08 4.26 -10.23
C GLU A 55 8.61 5.73 -10.35
N GLY A 56 9.47 6.71 -10.06
CA GLY A 56 9.16 8.14 -10.15
C GLY A 56 8.40 8.70 -8.95
N ILE A 57 8.28 7.93 -7.86
CA ILE A 57 7.68 8.41 -6.62
C ILE A 57 8.70 9.28 -5.88
N ASP A 58 8.26 10.43 -5.36
CA ASP A 58 9.08 11.27 -4.50
C ASP A 58 9.30 10.59 -3.14
N VAL A 59 10.57 10.38 -2.79
CA VAL A 59 10.98 9.57 -1.64
C VAL A 59 11.89 10.41 -0.75
N VAL A 60 11.47 10.60 0.49
CA VAL A 60 12.22 11.31 1.52
C VAL A 60 12.60 10.34 2.64
N VAL A 61 13.84 10.46 3.12
CA VAL A 61 14.34 9.72 4.29
C VAL A 61 14.40 10.68 5.48
N GLY A 62 13.54 10.48 6.48
CA GLY A 62 13.48 11.36 7.65
C GLY A 62 14.56 11.07 8.70
N ILE A 63 14.88 9.80 8.94
CA ILE A 63 15.91 9.36 9.88
C ILE A 63 16.48 8.01 9.46
N VAL A 64 17.80 7.86 9.62
CA VAL A 64 18.50 6.57 9.54
C VAL A 64 19.52 6.54 10.67
N GLU A 65 19.46 5.48 11.47
CA GLU A 65 20.42 5.19 12.53
C GLU A 65 21.02 3.81 12.25
N THR A 66 22.34 3.66 12.43
CA THR A 66 23.13 2.46 12.08
C THR A 66 23.91 1.92 13.25
#